data_AF-A0A1H8AD13-F1
#
_entry.id   AF-A0A1H8AD13-F1
#
_cell.length_a   1.000
_cell.length_b   1.000
_cell.length_c   1.000
_cell.angle_alpha   90.00
_cell.angle_beta   90.00
_cell.angle_gamma   90.00
#
_symmetry.space_group_name_H-M   'P 1'
#
loop_
_entity.id
_entity.type
_entity.pdbx_description
1 polymer ?
#
loop_
_entity_poly.entity_id
_entity_poly.type
_entity_poly.pdbx_seq_one_letter_code
_entity_poly.pdbx_strand_id
1 'polypeptide(L)'
;MIGNLDTSEKLRLTREEKKSIRVTFKNNYFMATYGENNAAFGRYCSSEEMLKDFELHQIHRADFDPIAHYLYKRGDGFLLACIDRDL
;
A
#
# COMPACT_ATOMS: atom_id res chain seq x y z
N MET A 1 -19.94 -16.84 -7.45
CA MET A 1 -18.79 -17.42 -6.73
C MET A 1 -17.99 -16.25 -6.20
N ILE A 2 -18.05 -16.01 -4.90
CA ILE A 2 -17.28 -14.94 -4.26
C ILE A 2 -15.88 -15.53 -4.08
N GLY A 3 -14.96 -15.13 -4.97
CA GLY A 3 -13.58 -15.57 -4.92
C GLY A 3 -12.95 -15.05 -3.63
N ASN A 4 -12.47 -15.98 -2.80
CA ASN A 4 -11.64 -15.69 -1.65
C ASN A 4 -10.46 -14.82 -2.12
N LEU A 5 -10.36 -13.60 -1.61
CA LEU A 5 -9.17 -12.77 -1.75
C LEU A 5 -8.08 -13.36 -0.86
N ASP A 6 -7.42 -14.38 -1.40
CA ASP A 6 -6.20 -14.96 -0.88
C ASP A 6 -5.16 -13.85 -0.76
N THR A 7 -4.88 -13.45 0.47
CA THR A 7 -4.09 -12.25 0.84
C THR A 7 -2.59 -12.52 0.72
N SER A 8 -2.16 -13.30 -0.27
CA SER A 8 -0.75 -13.62 -0.52
C SER A 8 -0.38 -13.99 -1.95
N GLU A 9 -1.26 -13.77 -2.94
CA GLU A 9 -0.77 -13.77 -4.33
C GLU A 9 0.16 -12.57 -4.51
N LYS A 10 1.47 -12.83 -4.47
CA LYS A 10 2.53 -11.90 -4.89
C LYS A 10 2.05 -11.13 -6.11
N LEU A 11 1.75 -9.85 -5.93
CA LEU A 11 1.24 -8.96 -6.95
C LEU A 11 2.23 -8.94 -8.13
N ARG A 12 1.95 -9.71 -9.18
CA ARG A 12 2.77 -9.71 -10.41
C ARG A 12 2.45 -8.46 -11.22
N LEU A 13 2.91 -7.31 -10.73
CA LEU A 13 2.72 -6.01 -11.37
C LEU A 13 3.43 -5.98 -12.73
N THR A 14 2.68 -5.60 -13.76
CA THR A 14 3.21 -5.30 -15.09
C THR A 14 4.07 -4.04 -15.06
N ARG A 15 4.87 -3.81 -16.12
CA ARG A 15 5.67 -2.59 -16.25
C ARG A 15 4.81 -1.32 -16.27
N GLU A 16 3.59 -1.39 -16.77
CA GLU A 16 2.69 -0.23 -16.85
C GLU A 16 2.07 0.10 -15.50
N GLU A 17 1.67 -0.91 -14.73
CA GLU A 17 1.13 -0.71 -13.38
C GLU A 17 2.15 -0.09 -12.43
N LYS A 18 3.44 -0.38 -12.63
CA LYS A 18 4.53 0.22 -11.85
C LYS A 18 4.78 1.71 -12.17
N LYS A 19 4.27 2.24 -13.28
CA LYS A 19 4.48 3.64 -13.67
C LYS A 19 3.59 4.61 -12.92
N SER A 20 2.43 4.16 -12.47
CA SER A 20 1.43 4.97 -11.78
C SER A 20 1.07 4.29 -10.49
N ILE A 21 1.66 4.74 -9.39
CA ILE A 21 1.42 4.20 -8.06
C ILE A 21 0.98 5.33 -7.17
N ARG A 22 -0.20 5.21 -6.56
CA ARG A 22 -0.71 6.19 -5.63
C ARG A 22 -0.84 5.59 -4.24
N VAL A 23 -0.30 6.28 -3.24
CA VAL A 23 -0.40 5.90 -1.83
C VAL A 23 -1.35 6.85 -1.14
N THR A 24 -2.36 6.28 -0.50
CA THR A 24 -3.33 7.01 0.34
C THR A 24 -3.32 6.42 1.74
N PHE A 25 -3.74 7.21 2.73
CA PHE A 25 -3.92 6.70 4.09
C PHE A 25 -5.40 6.77 4.45
N LYS A 26 -6.02 5.61 4.66
CA LYS A 26 -7.46 5.50 4.95
C LYS A 26 -7.73 4.35 5.89
N ASN A 27 -8.68 4.55 6.82
CA ASN A 27 -9.08 3.56 7.81
C ASN A 27 -7.88 3.00 8.61
N ASN A 28 -6.91 3.87 8.91
CA ASN A 28 -5.66 3.54 9.56
C ASN A 28 -4.67 2.67 8.76
N TYR A 29 -4.91 2.40 7.47
CA TYR A 29 -3.95 1.67 6.61
C TYR A 29 -3.35 2.57 5.53
N PHE A 30 -2.11 2.27 5.13
CA PHE A 30 -1.59 2.72 3.85
C PHE A 30 -2.19 1.85 2.75
N MET A 31 -2.79 2.48 1.75
CA MET A 31 -3.32 1.80 0.57
C MET A 31 -2.53 2.28 -0.65
N ALA A 32 -1.76 1.37 -1.25
CA ALA A 32 -1.10 1.61 -2.52
C ALA A 32 -2.01 1.09 -3.64
N THR A 33 -2.35 1.92 -4.61
CA THR A 33 -3.02 1.51 -5.84
C THR A 33 -2.05 1.55 -7.00
N TYR A 34 -2.13 0.56 -7.88
CA TYR A 34 -1.21 0.35 -8.99
C TYR A 34 -1.94 0.50 -10.34
N GLY A 35 -1.26 1.14 -11.30
CA GLY A 35 -1.80 1.46 -12.62
C GLY A 35 -2.82 2.61 -12.61
N GLU A 36 -3.05 3.20 -13.79
CA GLU A 36 -3.96 4.35 -13.95
C GLU A 36 -5.42 4.04 -13.58
N ASN A 37 -5.83 2.77 -13.73
CA ASN A 37 -7.19 2.32 -13.43
C ASN A 37 -7.33 1.70 -12.03
N ASN A 38 -6.33 1.82 -11.15
CA ASN A 38 -6.28 1.12 -9.85
C ASN A 38 -6.51 -0.40 -10.00
N ALA A 39 -5.87 -1.00 -11.02
CA ALA A 39 -6.08 -2.40 -11.40
C ALA A 39 -5.66 -3.38 -10.30
N ALA A 40 -4.71 -2.97 -9.45
CA ALA A 40 -4.32 -3.70 -8.26
C ALA A 40 -4.18 -2.74 -7.06
N PHE A 41 -4.30 -3.28 -5.85
CA PHE A 41 -4.02 -2.52 -4.64
C PHE A 41 -3.37 -3.40 -3.56
N GLY A 42 -2.53 -2.77 -2.75
CA GLY A 42 -1.95 -3.33 -1.53
C GLY A 42 -2.41 -2.53 -0.32
N ARG A 43 -2.69 -3.20 0.79
CA ARG A 43 -3.00 -2.59 2.08
C ARG A 43 -1.92 -2.94 3.07
N TYR A 44 -1.40 -1.94 3.76
CA TYR A 44 -0.27 -2.08 4.66
C TYR A 44 -0.59 -1.40 5.98
N CYS A 45 -0.29 -2.09 7.08
CA CYS A 45 -0.39 -1.47 8.41
C CYS A 45 0.72 -0.46 8.64
N SER A 46 1.84 -0.55 7.93
CA SER A 46 2.93 0.41 8.13
C SER A 46 3.57 0.86 6.85
N SER A 47 4.20 2.03 6.91
CA SER A 47 5.08 2.48 5.85
C SER A 47 6.25 1.51 5.62
N GLU A 48 6.75 0.84 6.67
CA GLU A 48 7.84 -0.14 6.52
C GLU A 48 7.40 -1.35 5.71
N GLU A 49 6.25 -1.92 6.03
CA GLU A 49 5.67 -3.05 5.29
C GLU A 49 5.44 -2.70 3.82
N MET A 50 4.86 -1.53 3.57
CA MET A 50 4.68 -0.99 2.22
C MET A 50 6.00 -0.83 1.47
N LEU A 51 7.04 -0.27 2.12
CA LEU A 51 8.34 -0.07 1.49
C LEU A 51 9.04 -1.40 1.16
N LYS A 52 8.92 -2.41 2.04
CA LYS A 52 9.45 -3.77 1.77
C LYS A 52 8.78 -4.36 0.52
N ASP A 53 7.46 -4.22 0.41
CA ASP A 53 6.73 -4.69 -0.77
C ASP A 53 7.13 -3.92 -2.04
N PHE A 54 7.31 -2.60 -1.93
CA PHE A 54 7.78 -1.77 -3.03
C PHE A 54 9.18 -2.17 -3.51
N GLU A 55 10.11 -2.43 -2.59
CA GLU A 55 11.46 -2.92 -2.90
C GLU A 55 11.41 -4.27 -3.62
N LEU A 56 10.59 -5.21 -3.12
CA LEU A 56 10.39 -6.54 -3.70
C LEU A 56 9.87 -6.46 -5.14
N HIS A 57 9.04 -5.44 -5.42
CA HIS A 57 8.47 -5.19 -6.74
C HIS A 57 9.25 -4.17 -7.57
N GLN A 58 10.42 -3.72 -7.13
CA GLN A 58 11.26 -2.73 -7.82
C GLN A 58 10.50 -1.42 -8.14
N ILE A 59 9.70 -0.98 -7.18
CA ILE A 59 8.96 0.27 -7.21
C ILE A 59 9.85 1.36 -6.61
N HIS A 60 10.23 2.32 -7.43
CA HIS A 60 11.13 3.41 -7.01
C HIS A 60 10.42 4.76 -6.84
N ARG A 61 9.16 4.87 -7.28
CA ARG A 61 8.38 6.11 -7.22
C ARG A 61 6.91 5.80 -6.95
N ALA A 62 6.29 6.60 -6.09
CA ALA A 62 4.87 6.60 -5.84
C ALA A 62 4.41 8.01 -5.45
N ASP A 63 3.19 8.34 -5.84
CA ASP A 63 2.54 9.60 -5.51
C ASP A 63 1.75 9.45 -4.21
N PHE A 64 2.16 10.17 -3.18
CA PHE A 64 1.47 10.16 -1.89
C PHE A 64 0.42 11.26 -1.87
N ASP A 65 -0.76 10.96 -1.34
CA ASP A 65 -1.65 12.03 -0.88
C ASP A 65 -1.00 12.80 0.29
N PRO A 66 -1.47 14.02 0.61
CA PRO A 66 -0.85 14.84 1.64
C PRO A 66 -0.79 14.16 3.03
N ILE A 67 -1.77 13.34 3.39
CA ILE A 67 -1.87 12.69 4.70
C ILE A 67 -0.88 11.51 4.77
N ALA A 68 -0.90 10.65 3.76
CA ALA A 68 0.04 9.54 3.63
C ALA A 68 1.48 10.05 3.57
N HIS A 69 1.73 11.16 2.86
CA HIS A 69 3.05 11.77 2.80
C HIS A 69 3.51 12.26 4.18
N TYR A 70 2.62 12.93 4.92
CA TYR A 70 2.90 13.41 6.27
C TYR A 70 3.24 12.27 7.23
N LEU A 71 2.45 11.20 7.23
CA LEU A 71 2.66 10.02 8.10
C LEU A 71 3.94 9.27 7.73
N TYR A 72 4.20 9.10 6.43
CA TYR A 72 5.46 8.55 5.94
C TYR A 72 6.67 9.36 6.42
N LYS A 73 6.62 10.70 6.29
CA LYS A 73 7.72 11.59 6.68
C LYS A 73 8.01 11.60 8.17
N ARG A 74 7.00 11.40 9.01
CA ARG A 74 7.19 11.33 10.46
C ARG A 74 7.76 10.00 10.95
N GLY A 75 7.76 8.95 10.13
CA GLY A 75 8.02 7.59 10.61
C GLY A 75 6.89 7.03 11.48
N ASP A 76 5.76 7.76 11.60
CA ASP A 76 4.61 7.44 12.45
C ASP A 76 3.70 6.34 11.85
N GLY A 77 4.05 5.81 10.67
CA GLY A 77 3.39 4.63 10.12
C GLY A 77 3.50 3.38 11.02
N PHE A 78 4.25 3.47 12.13
CA PHE A 78 4.53 2.37 13.05
C PHE A 78 3.45 2.11 14.12
N LEU A 79 2.58 3.07 14.46
CA LEU A 79 1.88 3.03 15.76
C LEU A 79 0.36 3.15 15.77
N LEU A 80 -0.31 3.43 14.64
CA LEU A 80 -1.77 3.67 14.64
C LEU A 80 -2.61 2.61 13.89
N ALA A 81 -2.00 1.73 13.09
CA ALA A 81 -2.72 1.06 12.01
C ALA A 81 -3.32 -0.33 12.30
N CYS A 82 -2.71 -1.08 13.21
CA CYS A 82 -3.06 -2.49 13.43
C CYS A 82 -3.67 -2.73 14.83
N ILE A 83 -4.06 -1.66 15.55
CA ILE A 83 -4.86 -1.78 16.77
C ILE A 83 -6.34 -1.70 16.39
N ASP A 84 -6.79 -2.68 15.60
CA ASP A 84 -8.09 -3.31 15.82
C ASP A 84 -7.75 -4.76 16.13
N ARG A 85 -7.39 -4.98 17.40
CA ARG A 85 -7.63 -6.25 18.04
C ARG A 85 -9.14 -6.42 18.04
N ASP A 86 -9.62 -7.54 17.53
CA ASP A 86 -10.94 -8.08 17.86
C ASP A 86 -11.28 -7.76 19.32
N LEU A 87 -12.29 -6.91 19.51
CA LEU A 87 -12.97 -6.66 20.78
C LEU A 87 -14.47 -6.52 20.51
#